data_AF-A0A351X2G0-F1
#
_entry.id   AF-A0A351X2G0-F1
#
_cell.length_a   1.000
_cell.length_b   1.000
_cell.length_c   1.000
_cell.angle_alpha   90.00
_cell.angle_beta   90.00
_cell.angle_gamma   90.00
#
_symmetry.space_group_name_H-M   'P 1'
#
loop_
_entity.id
_entity.type
_entity.pdbx_description
1 polymer ?
#
loop_
_entity_poly.entity_id
_entity_poly.type
_entity_poly.pdbx_seq_one_letter_code
_entity_poly.pdbx_strand_id
1 'polypeptide(L)' 'MAGSRAGLVKVRLIAGQSKIETIADQMVDVLESAGYEVIELTSPYPCRPPEDDKSRIYISAVPK' A
#
# COMPACT_ATOMS: atom_id res chain seq x y z
N MET A 1 -23.46 12.42 6.70
CA MET A 1 -23.36 11.01 7.14
C MET A 1 -22.13 10.41 6.46
N ALA A 2 -21.10 10.06 7.22
CA ALA A 2 -19.89 9.43 6.69
C ALA A 2 -20.26 7.99 6.29
N GLY A 3 -20.40 7.74 4.99
CA GLY A 3 -20.62 6.39 4.47
C GLY A 3 -19.41 5.53 4.79
N SER A 4 -19.52 4.65 5.77
CA SER A 4 -18.58 3.56 5.95
C SER A 4 -18.62 2.71 4.67
N ARG A 5 -17.64 2.87 3.78
CA ARG A 5 -17.34 1.86 2.75
C ARG A 5 -16.99 0.58 3.50
N ALA A 6 -17.99 -0.26 3.76
CA ALA A 6 -17.77 -1.58 4.32
C ALA A 6 -16.79 -2.30 3.38
N GLY A 7 -15.59 -2.62 3.88
CA GLY A 7 -14.55 -3.31 3.11
C GLY A 7 -13.34 -2.48 2.69
N LEU A 8 -13.18 -1.22 3.10
CA LEU A 8 -11.91 -0.51 2.86
C LEU A 8 -10.75 -1.23 3.56
N VAL A 9 -9.81 -1.75 2.79
CA VAL A 9 -8.55 -2.32 3.24
C VAL A 9 -7.45 -1.29 3.07
N LYS A 10 -6.62 -1.12 4.10
CA LYS A 10 -5.42 -0.28 4.06
C LYS A 10 -4.20 -1.14 4.35
N VAL A 11 -3.31 -1.24 3.37
CA VAL A 11 -2.04 -1.97 3.49
C VAL A 11 -0.91 -0.95 3.66
N ARG A 12 -0.07 -1.17 4.66
CA ARG A 12 1.17 -0.42 4.84
C ARG A 12 2.34 -1.31 4.49
N LEU A 13 3.06 -0.97 3.44
CA LEU A 13 4.28 -1.65 3.02
C LEU A 13 5.48 -0.89 3.57
N ILE A 14 6.46 -1.63 4.10
CA ILE A 14 7.75 -1.10 4.55
C ILE A 14 8.83 -2.03 4.03
N ALA A 15 9.78 -1.46 3.29
CA ALA A 15 10.88 -2.18 2.68
C ALA A 15 12.03 -1.21 2.39
N GLY A 16 13.21 -1.75 2.03
CA GLY A 16 14.34 -0.92 1.61
C GLY A 16 13.96 -0.02 0.43
N GLN A 17 14.55 1.19 0.37
CA GLN A 17 14.21 2.20 -0.64
C GLN A 17 14.26 1.67 -2.07
N SER A 18 15.22 0.79 -2.39
CA SER A 18 15.40 0.20 -3.72
C SER A 18 14.41 -0.91 -4.08
N LYS A 19 13.60 -1.39 -3.13
CA LYS A 19 12.67 -2.53 -3.32
C LYS A 19 11.21 -2.18 -3.08
N ILE A 20 10.93 -1.06 -2.39
CA ILE A 20 9.58 -0.69 -1.95
C ILE A 20 8.59 -0.58 -3.11
N GLU A 21 9.01 -0.05 -4.26
CA GLU A 21 8.16 0.12 -5.44
C GLU A 21 7.84 -1.23 -6.08
N THR A 22 8.83 -2.10 -6.25
CA THR A 22 8.62 -3.47 -6.77
C THR A 22 7.69 -4.28 -5.88
N ILE A 23 7.83 -4.16 -4.55
CA ILE A 23 6.96 -4.86 -3.60
C ILE A 23 5.53 -4.27 -3.63
N ALA A 24 5.39 -2.95 -3.83
CA ALA A 24 4.09 -2.33 -3.97
C ALA A 24 3.35 -2.80 -5.22
N ASP A 25 4.05 -2.89 -6.35
CA ASP A 25 3.50 -3.44 -7.60
C ASP A 25 2.99 -4.89 -7.41
N GLN A 26 3.83 -5.76 -6.82
CA GLN A 26 3.43 -7.14 -6.49
C GLN A 26 2.23 -7.20 -5.53
N MET A 27 2.14 -6.27 -4.58
CA MET A 27 1.01 -6.22 -3.65
C MET A 27 -0.28 -5.78 -4.35
N VAL A 28 -0.20 -4.91 -5.35
CA VAL A 28 -1.35 -4.54 -6.19
C VAL A 28 -1.87 -5.78 -6.92
N ASP A 29 -1.01 -6.56 -7.58
CA ASP A 29 -1.40 -7.80 -8.25
C ASP A 29 -2.08 -8.80 -7.30
N VAL A 30 -1.57 -8.92 -6.07
CA VAL A 30 -2.14 -9.79 -5.03
C VAL A 30 -3.53 -9.30 -4.62
N LEU A 31 -3.69 -8.00 -4.38
CA LEU A 31 -4.99 -7.41 -4.02
C LEU A 31 -6.01 -7.58 -5.15
N GLU A 32 -5.60 -7.35 -6.39
CA GLU A 32 -6.48 -7.53 -7.55
C GLU A 32 -6.89 -8.99 -7.75
N SER A 33 -5.95 -9.93 -7.61
CA SER A 33 -6.21 -11.37 -7.67
C SER A 33 -7.11 -11.85 -6.53
N ALA A 34 -7.07 -11.16 -5.37
CA ALA A 34 -7.93 -11.43 -4.22
C ALA A 34 -9.33 -10.78 -4.34
N GLY A 35 -9.65 -10.14 -5.47
CA GLY A 35 -10.95 -9.52 -5.69
C GLY A 35 -11.09 -8.12 -5.09
N TYR A 36 -9.99 -7.41 -4.86
CA TYR A 36 -10.00 -6.00 -4.48
C TYR A 36 -9.69 -5.10 -5.67
N GLU A 37 -10.21 -3.89 -5.64
CA GLU A 37 -9.84 -2.78 -6.52
C GLU A 37 -8.98 -1.80 -5.73
N VAL A 38 -7.76 -1.53 -6.21
CA VAL A 38 -6.87 -0.54 -5.60
C VAL A 38 -7.36 0.85 -5.99
N ILE A 39 -7.70 1.66 -5.00
CA ILE A 39 -8.23 3.02 -5.20
C ILE A 39 -7.19 4.11 -4.92
N GLU A 40 -6.11 3.78 -4.20
CA GLU A 40 -5.05 4.72 -3.85
C GLU A 40 -3.73 3.98 -3.66
N LEU A 41 -2.66 4.53 -4.25
CA LEU A 41 -1.28 4.12 -4.02
C LEU A 41 -0.46 5.38 -3.74
N THR A 42 0.14 5.49 -2.55
CA THR A 42 0.97 6.64 -2.22
C THR A 42 2.38 6.48 -2.78
N SER A 43 3.04 7.60 -3.09
CA SER A 43 4.47 7.59 -3.40
C SER A 43 5.31 7.08 -2.20
N PRO A 44 6.49 6.48 -2.45
CA PRO A 44 7.38 6.07 -1.38
C PRO A 44 7.75 7.24 -0.46
N TYR A 45 7.52 7.06 0.84
CA TYR A 45 7.95 8.02 1.86
C TYR A 45 9.11 7.43 2.67
N PRO A 46 10.27 8.11 2.78
CA PRO A 46 11.39 7.59 3.56
C PRO A 46 11.02 7.49 5.04
N CYS A 47 11.44 6.41 5.69
CA CYS A 47 11.30 6.27 7.12
C CYS A 47 12.23 7.26 7.84
N ARG A 48 11.85 7.63 9.08
CA ARG A 48 12.70 8.49 9.91
C ARG A 48 13.85 7.66 10.49
N PRO A 49 14.98 8.29 10.86
CA PRO A 49 16.05 7.61 11.59
C PRO A 49 15.50 6.85 12.81
N PRO A 50 16.02 5.64 13.11
CA PRO A 50 17.23 5.02 12.55
C PRO A 50 17.01 4.13 11.31
N GLU A 51 15.82 4.12 10.71
CA GLU A 51 15.48 3.26 9.57
C GLU A 51 15.48 4.02 8.24
N ASP A 52 16.43 4.95 8.05
CA ASP A 52 16.49 5.81 6.86
C ASP A 52 16.75 5.02 5.56
N ASP A 53 17.23 3.78 5.65
CA ASP A 53 17.39 2.86 4.52
C ASP A 53 16.05 2.29 4.00
N LYS A 54 14.94 2.53 4.72
CA LYS A 54 13.60 2.04 4.39
C LYS A 54 12.69 3.15 3.91
N SER A 55 11.73 2.74 3.09
CA SER A 55 10.60 3.56 2.66
C SER A 55 9.30 2.86 3.01
N ARG A 56 8.22 3.65 3.04
CA ARG A 56 6.86 3.14 3.23
C ARG A 56 5.94 3.62 2.12
N ILE A 57 5.01 2.75 1.73
CA ILE A 57 3.90 3.03 0.82
C ILE A 57 2.61 2.60 1.50
N TYR A 58 1.55 3.37 1.31
CA TYR A 58 0.19 3.02 1.70
C TYR A 58 -0.61 2.66 0.46
N ILE A 59 -1.31 1.53 0.52
CA ILE A 59 -2.25 1.07 -0.50
C ILE A 59 -3.63 1.05 0.13
N SER A 60 -4.59 1.74 -0.49
CA SER A 60 -6.00 1.64 -0.11
C SER A 60 -6.75 0.87 -1.19
N ALA A 61 -7.52 -0.15 -0.80
CA ALA A 61 -8.28 -0.99 -1.71
C ALA A 61 -9.69 -1.26 -1.17
N VAL A 62 -10.64 -1.54 -2.06
CA VAL A 62 -12.03 -1.89 -1.73
C VAL A 62 -12.40 -3.21 -2.40
N PRO A 63 -13.30 -4.03 -1.82
CA PRO A 63 -13.78 -5.23 -2.49
C PRO A 63 -14.47 -4.86 -3.81
N LYS A 64 -14.20 -5.65 -4.85
CA LYS A 64 -14.92 -5.62 -6.13
C LYS A 64 -16.33 -6.19 -5.99
#